data_AF-A0A9W8I1F8-F1
#
_entry.id   AF-A0A9W8I1F8-F1
#
_cell.length_a   1.000
_cell.length_b   1.000
_cell.length_c   1.000
_cell.angle_alpha   90.00
_cell.angle_beta   90.00
_cell.angle_gamma   90.00
#
_symmetry.space_group_name_H-M   'P 1'
#
loop_
_entity.id
_entity.type
_entity.pdbx_description
1 polymer ?
#
loop_
_entity_poly.entity_id
_entity_poly.type
_entity_poly.pdbx_seq_one_letter_code
_entity_poly.pdbx_strand_id
1 'polypeptide(L)'
;MEDDTKTYEAFEAYDFDNDEAFQAGLSTISNSGDASQLLKAKAFYYSKVATPIDPSKYKSWKSSQADDGTTSSSEQIQSNGHCLQTSGTPYSASFAEVVGMIMRGKEIPGVCKIPDELNAEPPSKSAAKAPPKPWERETDY
;
A
#
# COMPACT_ATOMS: atom_id res chain seq x y z
N MET A 1 30.27 6.57 2.53
CA MET A 1 29.10 5.68 2.36
C MET A 1 29.11 4.55 3.40
N GLU A 2 30.08 4.53 4.33
CA GLU A 2 30.16 3.52 5.40
C GLU A 2 29.10 3.64 6.50
N ASP A 3 28.52 4.83 6.73
CA ASP A 3 27.59 5.04 7.85
C ASP A 3 26.22 4.35 7.65
N ASP A 4 25.78 4.22 6.40
CA ASP A 4 24.52 3.57 6.05
C ASP A 4 24.59 2.06 6.32
N THR A 5 25.70 1.40 5.95
CA THR A 5 25.90 -0.04 6.17
C THR A 5 25.88 -0.40 7.66
N LYS A 6 26.59 0.38 8.49
CA LYS A 6 26.58 0.18 9.96
C LYS A 6 25.18 0.37 10.55
N THR A 7 24.42 1.30 10.01
CA THR A 7 23.03 1.52 10.43
C THR A 7 22.15 0.31 10.09
N TYR A 8 22.33 -0.29 8.91
CA TYR A 8 21.59 -1.49 8.52
C TYR A 8 21.96 -2.73 9.34
N GLU A 9 23.24 -2.89 9.69
CA GLU A 9 23.70 -3.95 10.58
C GLU A 9 23.12 -3.78 11.99
N ALA A 10 23.15 -2.56 12.54
CA ALA A 10 22.55 -2.25 13.83
C ALA A 10 21.02 -2.45 13.84
N PHE A 11 20.36 -2.17 12.71
CA PHE A 11 18.93 -2.45 12.52
C PHE A 11 18.62 -3.95 12.53
N GLU A 12 19.43 -4.81 11.89
CA GLU A 12 19.24 -6.27 11.95
C GLU A 12 19.57 -6.84 13.33
N ALA A 13 20.52 -6.26 14.06
CA ALA A 13 20.89 -6.68 15.41
C ALA A 13 19.89 -6.24 16.48
N TYR A 14 18.93 -5.38 16.14
CA TYR A 14 17.94 -4.86 17.06
C TYR A 14 16.88 -5.92 17.39
N ASP A 15 16.63 -6.12 18.69
CA ASP A 15 15.70 -7.12 19.18
C ASP A 15 14.25 -6.57 19.23
N PHE A 16 13.58 -6.62 18.08
CA PHE A 16 12.17 -6.21 17.97
C PHE A 16 11.21 -7.17 18.68
N ASP A 17 11.62 -8.39 18.97
CA ASP A 17 10.75 -9.41 19.57
C ASP A 17 10.60 -9.21 21.07
N ASN A 18 11.63 -8.71 21.75
CA ASN A 18 11.58 -8.38 23.18
C ASN A 18 11.21 -6.92 23.50
N ASP A 19 11.01 -6.05 22.51
CA ASP A 19 10.58 -4.66 22.74
C ASP A 19 9.05 -4.56 22.97
N GLU A 20 8.64 -4.32 24.22
CA GLU A 20 7.23 -4.18 24.61
C GLU A 20 6.50 -3.03 23.88
N ALA A 21 7.15 -1.89 23.66
CA ALA A 21 6.53 -0.74 23.02
C ALA A 21 6.28 -1.00 21.53
N PHE A 22 7.23 -1.66 20.86
CA PHE A 22 7.07 -2.09 19.48
C PHE A 22 5.96 -3.14 19.35
N GLN A 23 5.95 -4.17 20.19
CA GLN A 23 4.94 -5.24 20.16
C GLN A 23 3.53 -4.73 20.44
N ALA A 24 3.38 -3.84 21.43
CA ALA A 24 2.11 -3.17 21.71
C ALA A 24 1.59 -2.40 20.48
N GLY A 25 2.47 -1.64 19.81
CA GLY A 25 2.13 -0.96 18.57
C GLY A 25 1.78 -1.92 17.43
N LEU A 26 2.53 -3.00 17.28
CA LEU A 26 2.34 -4.00 16.23
C LEU A 26 0.98 -4.70 16.35
N SER A 27 0.55 -5.01 17.57
CA SER A 27 -0.77 -5.62 17.83
C SER A 27 -1.95 -4.76 17.36
N THR A 28 -1.78 -3.44 17.30
CA THR A 28 -2.81 -2.50 16.84
C THR A 28 -2.92 -2.44 15.31
N ILE A 29 -1.80 -2.68 14.60
CA ILE A 29 -1.70 -2.47 13.15
C ILE A 29 -1.65 -3.78 12.34
N SER A 30 -1.27 -4.90 12.98
CA SER A 30 -1.01 -6.19 12.33
C SER A 30 -2.28 -7.05 12.20
N ASN A 31 -3.32 -6.52 11.55
CA ASN A 31 -4.49 -7.34 11.15
C ASN A 31 -4.28 -8.03 9.79
N SER A 32 -3.27 -7.61 9.02
CA SER A 32 -2.84 -8.28 7.80
C SER A 32 -1.43 -8.83 7.97
N GLY A 33 -1.23 -10.13 7.74
CA GLY A 33 0.06 -10.83 7.88
C GLY A 33 1.09 -10.46 6.80
N ASP A 34 1.10 -9.21 6.34
CA ASP A 34 1.94 -8.75 5.24
C ASP A 34 3.37 -8.47 5.72
N ALA A 35 4.32 -9.34 5.34
CA ALA A 35 5.74 -9.19 5.65
C ALA A 35 6.32 -7.83 5.20
N SER A 36 5.76 -7.23 4.13
CA SER A 36 6.18 -5.92 3.63
C SER A 36 5.78 -4.76 4.55
N GLN A 37 4.64 -4.87 5.25
CA GLN A 37 4.18 -3.87 6.21
C GLN A 37 4.94 -3.99 7.52
N LEU A 38 5.23 -5.23 7.95
CA LEU A 38 6.06 -5.49 9.12
C LEU A 38 7.44 -4.84 8.98
N LEU A 39 8.08 -4.98 7.83
CA LEU A 39 9.39 -4.35 7.59
C LEU A 39 9.32 -2.82 7.66
N LYS A 40 8.27 -2.21 7.09
CA LYS A 40 8.06 -0.75 7.18
C LYS A 40 7.84 -0.30 8.62
N ALA A 41 7.06 -1.05 9.39
CA ALA A 41 6.82 -0.75 10.80
C ALA A 41 8.11 -0.83 11.61
N LYS A 42 8.91 -1.89 11.43
CA LYS A 42 10.24 -2.03 12.06
C LYS A 42 11.16 -0.87 11.72
N ALA A 43 11.28 -0.53 10.43
CA ALA A 43 12.12 0.59 9.97
C ALA A 43 11.67 1.95 10.50
N PHE A 44 10.35 2.20 10.52
CA PHE A 44 9.79 3.44 11.06
C PHE A 44 10.03 3.57 12.57
N TYR A 45 9.79 2.48 13.32
CA TYR A 45 10.02 2.46 14.76
C TYR A 45 11.51 2.66 15.09
N TYR A 46 12.40 1.92 14.44
CA TYR A 46 13.84 2.07 14.61
C TYR A 46 14.31 3.50 14.30
N SER A 47 13.78 4.11 13.25
CA SER A 47 14.05 5.51 12.90
C SER A 47 13.64 6.51 13.99
N LYS A 48 12.69 6.16 14.85
CA LYS A 48 12.25 6.99 15.97
C LYS A 48 13.13 6.84 17.21
N VAL A 49 13.67 5.64 17.45
CA VAL A 49 14.42 5.32 18.69
C VAL A 49 15.93 5.43 18.53
N ALA A 50 16.45 5.25 17.32
CA ALA A 50 17.89 5.20 17.04
C ALA A 50 18.26 6.15 15.90
N THR A 51 18.49 5.62 14.70
CA THR A 51 18.94 6.37 13.53
C THR A 51 17.94 6.27 12.39
N PRO A 52 17.76 7.36 11.63
CA PRO A 52 16.83 7.37 10.51
C PRO A 52 17.29 6.36 9.45
N ILE A 53 16.44 5.39 9.15
CA ILE A 53 16.68 4.34 8.16
C ILE A 53 15.64 4.45 7.05
N ASP A 54 16.09 4.45 5.80
CA ASP A 54 15.20 4.41 4.64
C ASP A 54 14.89 2.94 4.27
N PRO A 55 13.63 2.49 4.37
CA PRO A 55 13.26 1.11 4.08
C PRO A 55 13.52 0.72 2.63
N SER A 56 13.50 1.65 1.67
CA SER A 56 13.82 1.36 0.27
C SER A 56 15.31 1.11 0.08
N LYS A 57 16.18 1.93 0.70
CA LYS A 57 17.64 1.72 0.62
C LYS A 57 18.08 0.45 1.33
N TYR A 58 17.52 0.16 2.50
CA TYR A 58 17.80 -1.07 3.23
C TYR A 58 17.41 -2.32 2.39
N LYS A 59 16.28 -2.28 1.68
CA LYS A 59 15.91 -3.37 0.76
C LYS A 59 16.93 -3.56 -0.35
N SER A 60 17.38 -2.46 -0.98
CA SER A 60 18.42 -2.54 -2.01
C SER A 60 19.71 -3.14 -1.46
N TRP A 61 20.14 -2.71 -0.27
CA TRP A 61 21.31 -3.27 0.40
C TRP A 61 21.15 -4.76 0.75
N LYS A 62 19.98 -5.16 1.24
CA LYS A 62 19.67 -6.57 1.55
C LYS A 62 19.66 -7.43 0.29
N SER A 63 19.13 -6.91 -0.82
CA SER A 63 19.19 -7.56 -2.13
C SER A 63 20.62 -7.68 -2.66
N SER A 64 21.48 -6.67 -2.42
CA SER A 64 22.91 -6.74 -2.78
C SER A 64 23.69 -7.76 -1.93
N GLN A 65 23.27 -8.03 -0.70
CA GLN A 65 23.83 -9.11 0.11
C GLN A 65 23.30 -10.50 -0.28
N ALA A 66 22.10 -10.56 -0.85
CA ALA A 66 21.48 -11.80 -1.32
C ALA A 66 21.98 -12.25 -2.71
N ASP A 67 22.92 -11.52 -3.33
CA ASP A 67 23.52 -11.87 -4.62
C ASP A 67 24.65 -12.92 -4.48
N ASP A 68 24.32 -14.03 -3.81
CA ASP A 68 24.75 -15.40 -4.15
C ASP A 68 23.52 -16.28 -4.48
N GLY A 69 22.40 -15.67 -4.87
CA GLY A 69 21.20 -16.43 -5.23
C GLY A 69 19.96 -15.58 -5.47
N THR A 70 19.83 -15.09 -6.71
CA THR A 70 18.59 -14.83 -7.45
C THR A 70 17.37 -14.38 -6.63
N THR A 71 16.98 -13.11 -6.76
CA THR A 71 15.69 -12.67 -7.35
C THR A 71 15.51 -11.17 -7.16
N SER A 72 15.58 -10.43 -8.27
CA SER A 72 15.21 -9.02 -8.37
C SER A 72 13.78 -8.78 -7.88
N SER A 73 13.61 -7.94 -6.87
CA SER A 73 12.37 -7.19 -6.68
C SER A 73 12.62 -5.91 -5.90
N SER A 74 12.49 -4.77 -6.59
CA SER A 74 12.09 -3.52 -5.95
C SER A 74 11.50 -2.57 -7.00
N GLU A 75 10.18 -2.66 -7.19
CA GLU A 75 9.40 -1.59 -7.80
C GLU A 75 9.13 -0.50 -6.74
N GLN A 76 9.57 0.72 -7.04
CA GLN A 76 8.91 1.93 -6.55
C GLN A 76 8.21 2.58 -7.75
N ILE A 77 6.89 2.75 -7.68
CA ILE A 77 6.17 3.66 -8.58
C ILE A 77 5.32 4.61 -7.75
N GLN A 78 5.61 5.90 -7.91
CA GLN A 78 4.62 6.96 -7.80
C GLN A 78 4.46 7.64 -9.16
N SER A 79 3.22 8.02 -9.44
CA SER A 79 2.73 9.04 -10.37
C SER A 79 2.40 8.65 -11.83
N ASN A 80 1.12 8.92 -12.11
CA ASN A 80 0.38 9.00 -13.35
C ASN A 80 1.15 9.20 -14.67
N GLY A 81 0.79 8.38 -15.66
CA GLY A 81 1.00 8.68 -17.07
C GLY A 81 0.99 7.40 -17.90
N HIS A 82 -0.15 7.05 -18.48
CA HIS A 82 -0.22 6.00 -19.50
C HIS A 82 0.51 6.48 -20.76
N CYS A 83 1.64 5.86 -21.11
CA CYS A 83 2.11 5.80 -22.49
C CYS A 83 2.61 4.38 -22.79
N LEU A 84 2.12 3.86 -23.90
CA LEU A 84 2.39 2.51 -24.40
C LEU A 84 3.83 2.47 -24.93
N GLN A 85 4.76 1.85 -24.20
CA GLN A 85 6.10 1.57 -24.71
C GLN A 85 6.45 0.10 -24.49
N THR A 86 6.32 -0.67 -25.58
CA THR A 86 6.88 -2.00 -25.74
C THR A 86 8.40 -1.89 -25.86
N SER A 87 9.13 -1.96 -24.75
CA SER A 87 10.54 -2.42 -24.62
C SER A 87 11.13 -1.89 -23.32
N GLY A 88 11.18 -2.71 -22.26
CA GLY A 88 11.89 -2.31 -21.04
C GLY A 88 11.77 -3.24 -19.84
N THR A 89 10.65 -3.94 -19.67
CA THR A 89 10.46 -4.90 -18.56
C THR A 89 9.53 -6.04 -19.00
N PRO A 90 9.77 -7.30 -18.57
CA PRO A 90 8.84 -8.39 -18.84
C PRO A 90 7.54 -8.14 -18.06
N TYR A 91 6.41 -8.36 -18.72
CA TYR A 91 5.11 -8.30 -18.05
C TYR A 91 5.08 -9.28 -16.88
N SER A 92 4.54 -8.89 -15.72
CA SER A 92 4.33 -9.81 -14.60
C SER A 92 3.46 -11.00 -15.02
N ALA A 93 3.74 -12.18 -14.46
CA ALA A 93 3.05 -13.43 -14.84
C ALA A 93 1.51 -13.33 -14.71
N SER A 94 1.02 -12.64 -13.67
CA SER A 94 -0.41 -12.42 -13.46
C SER A 94 -1.05 -11.56 -14.56
N PHE A 95 -0.38 -10.49 -15.00
CA PHE A 95 -0.95 -9.67 -16.06
C PHE A 95 -0.84 -10.34 -17.43
N ALA A 96 0.25 -11.06 -17.71
CA ALA A 96 0.37 -11.84 -18.94
C ALA A 96 -0.77 -12.86 -19.06
N GLU A 97 -1.18 -13.46 -17.93
CA GLU A 97 -2.35 -14.33 -17.87
C GLU A 97 -3.65 -13.56 -18.17
N VAL A 98 -3.86 -12.39 -17.58
CA VAL A 98 -5.04 -11.53 -17.86
C VAL A 98 -5.10 -11.13 -19.35
N VAL A 99 -3.98 -10.76 -19.96
CA VAL A 99 -3.90 -10.49 -21.41
C VAL A 99 -4.26 -11.73 -22.21
N GLY A 100 -3.75 -12.90 -21.82
CA GLY A 100 -4.10 -14.17 -22.44
C GLY A 100 -5.58 -14.50 -22.31
N MET A 101 -6.23 -14.14 -21.20
CA MET A 101 -7.67 -14.26 -21.03
C MET A 101 -8.43 -13.33 -21.98
N ILE A 102 -8.01 -12.06 -22.09
CA ILE A 102 -8.60 -11.07 -23.01
C ILE A 102 -8.48 -11.53 -24.46
N MET A 103 -7.28 -11.91 -24.90
CA MET A 103 -7.01 -12.34 -26.27
C MET A 103 -7.80 -13.60 -26.66
N ARG A 104 -8.10 -14.46 -25.68
CA ARG A 104 -8.86 -15.71 -25.86
C ARG A 104 -10.37 -15.53 -25.61
N GLY A 105 -10.81 -14.33 -25.23
CA GLY A 105 -12.21 -14.04 -24.89
C GLY A 105 -12.72 -14.77 -23.65
N LYS A 106 -11.83 -15.13 -22.71
CA LYS A 106 -12.23 -15.69 -21.41
C LYS A 106 -12.68 -14.58 -20.46
N GLU A 107 -13.66 -14.90 -19.63
CA GLU A 107 -14.15 -14.01 -18.59
C GLU A 107 -13.06 -13.76 -17.53
N ILE A 108 -12.92 -12.50 -17.12
CA ILE A 108 -11.93 -12.11 -16.11
C ILE A 108 -12.53 -12.38 -14.73
N PRO A 109 -11.89 -13.20 -13.88
CA PRO A 109 -12.40 -13.51 -12.57
C PRO A 109 -12.49 -12.25 -11.69
N GLY A 110 -13.58 -12.13 -10.92
CA GLY A 110 -13.81 -11.02 -9.99
C GLY A 110 -14.44 -9.76 -10.60
N VAL A 111 -14.68 -9.72 -11.91
CA VAL A 111 -15.39 -8.61 -12.56
C VAL A 111 -16.89 -8.93 -12.61
N CYS A 112 -17.69 -8.16 -11.88
CA CYS A 112 -19.15 -8.27 -11.95
C CYS A 112 -19.65 -7.78 -13.30
N LYS A 113 -20.57 -8.53 -13.91
CA LYS A 113 -21.25 -8.10 -15.13
C LYS A 113 -22.13 -6.89 -14.80
N ILE A 114 -21.75 -5.71 -15.27
CA ILE A 114 -22.61 -4.53 -15.18
C ILE A 114 -23.70 -4.70 -16.25
N PRO A 115 -24.98 -4.81 -15.89
CA PRO A 115 -26.05 -4.80 -16.88
C PRO A 115 -26.10 -3.43 -17.56
N ASP A 116 -26.39 -3.40 -18.87
CA ASP A 116 -26.65 -2.15 -19.62
C ASP A 116 -28.01 -1.51 -19.26
N GLU A 117 -28.66 -2.00 -18.21
CA GLU A 117 -29.96 -1.53 -17.74
C GLU A 117 -29.77 -0.41 -16.69
N LEU A 118 -30.41 0.72 -16.93
CA LEU A 118 -30.48 1.82 -15.96
C LEU A 118 -31.44 1.43 -14.82
N ASN A 119 -31.20 1.95 -13.61
CA ASN A 119 -32.10 1.70 -12.47
C ASN A 119 -33.57 1.95 -12.84
N ALA A 120 -34.41 0.91 -12.73
CA ALA A 120 -35.84 0.98 -13.02
C ALA A 120 -36.65 1.71 -11.94
N GLU A 121 -36.05 1.95 -10.77
CA GLU A 121 -36.72 2.66 -9.68
C GLU A 121 -36.84 4.16 -9.98
N PRO A 122 -37.99 4.78 -9.65
CA PRO A 122 -38.13 6.23 -9.74
C PRO A 122 -37.09 6.94 -8.85
N PRO A 123 -36.60 8.13 -9.23
CA PRO A 123 -35.59 8.85 -8.46
C PRO A 123 -36.08 9.12 -7.03
N SER A 124 -35.19 8.90 -6.06
CA SER A 124 -35.47 9.23 -4.66
C SER A 124 -35.68 10.74 -4.50
N LYS A 125 -36.73 11.13 -3.78
CA LYS A 125 -37.00 12.53 -3.43
C LYS A 125 -36.40 12.83 -2.07
N SER A 126 -35.56 13.86 -1.97
CA SER A 126 -35.04 14.32 -0.68
C SER A 126 -36.17 14.84 0.21
N ALA A 127 -36.34 14.23 1.39
CA ALA A 127 -37.28 14.65 2.43
C ALA A 127 -36.59 15.40 3.59
N ALA A 128 -35.31 15.73 3.45
CA ALA A 128 -34.55 16.38 4.51
C ALA A 128 -35.03 17.82 4.74
N LYS A 129 -35.43 18.14 5.98
CA LYS A 129 -35.73 19.52 6.39
C LYS A 129 -34.42 20.31 6.45
N ALA A 130 -34.38 21.47 5.78
CA ALA A 130 -33.24 22.37 5.88
C ALA A 130 -33.08 22.83 7.36
N PRO A 131 -31.86 22.83 7.91
CA PRO A 131 -31.63 23.40 9.23
C PRO A 131 -32.00 24.89 9.23
N PRO A 132 -32.64 25.39 10.30
CA PRO A 132 -33.07 26.78 10.38
C PRO A 132 -31.86 27.70 10.41
N LYS A 133 -32.04 28.92 9.92
CA LYS A 133 -30.97 29.91 9.91
C LYS A 133 -30.73 30.44 11.34
N PRO A 134 -29.49 30.82 11.70
CA PRO A 134 -29.18 31.30 13.05
C PRO A 134 -29.98 32.54 13.49
N TRP A 135 -30.42 33.36 12.52
CA TRP A 135 -31.25 34.55 12.72
C TRP A 135 -32.77 34.27 12.76
N GLU A 136 -33.18 33.03 12.52
CA GLU A 136 -34.59 32.59 12.65
C GLU A 136 -34.93 32.08 14.07
N ARG A 137 -33.96 32.09 14.99
CA ARG A 137 -34.25 31.83 16.40
C ARG A 137 -34.92 33.07 16.98
N GLU A 138 -36.20 32.95 17.34
CA GLU A 138 -36.92 33.95 18.12
C GLU A 138 -36.07 34.32 19.35
N THR A 139 -35.55 35.54 19.35
CA THR A 139 -35.05 36.17 20.56
C THR A 139 -36.28 36.71 21.28
N ASP A 140 -36.90 35.89 22.13
CA ASP A 140 -37.84 36.39 23.15
C ASP A 140 -37.09 37.41 24.01
N TYR A 141 -37.52 38.67 23.92
CA TYR A 141 -37.00 39.80 24.70
C TYR A 141 -37.87 40.04 25.93
#